data_AF-A0A1F9TY05-F1
#
_entry.id   AF-A0A1F9TY05-F1
#
_cell.length_a   1.000
_cell.length_b   1.000
_cell.length_c   1.000
_cell.angle_alpha   90.00
_cell.angle_beta   90.00
_cell.angle_gamma   90.00
#
_symmetry.space_group_name_H-M   'P 1'
#
loop_
_entity.id
_entity.type
_entity.pdbx_description
1 polymer ?
#
loop_
_entity_poly.entity_id
_entity_poly.type
_entity_poly.pdbx_seq_one_letter_code
_entity_poly.pdbx_strand_id
1 'polypeptide(L)'
;MVSMLCPRNSRAEFEFRELGARAAALAGAYSALATDAYAPFWNPGALGALDHREAAALHVRNYSVRELSSSGISVAAPSKLGGLAMSITQFGSHVYREQELSLSHGFKIFKSLSAGYSLRGNFLKIEDFGASSSFSADVGIHAAVTDRLDLAQTGMNITRSRRSAIWTSGLAFKVMPGLTLAFDLEGVGAPVQRLKTGMELQLAPSFSVLGGLQTDPSRFSGGFRLRHGTISLDYAYRHHAFLPGSHHVGVQYSWAGLLQPEQESIALPPQESKINLQTANEDDLMKVKGVGRFTAQKIIEYRSQQGFKTIDDLLQVPGMTKRVFFLLKGQCILNAVIP
;
A
#
# COMPACT_ATOMS: atom_id res chain seq x y z
N MET A 1 -11.13 22.61 -44.25
CA MET A 1 -10.67 22.53 -45.65
C MET A 1 -9.51 23.52 -45.75
N VAL A 2 -8.24 23.18 -45.50
CA VAL A 2 -7.27 22.38 -46.26
C VAL A 2 -6.10 22.19 -45.27
N SER A 3 -5.75 20.97 -44.82
CA SER A 3 -4.64 20.19 -45.37
C SER A 3 -4.67 18.80 -44.72
N MET A 4 -5.50 17.91 -45.25
CA MET A 4 -5.41 16.47 -45.06
C MET A 4 -5.05 15.92 -46.42
N LEU A 5 -3.76 15.70 -46.70
CA LEU A 5 -3.24 14.85 -47.78
C LEU A 5 -1.71 14.86 -47.70
N CYS A 6 -1.17 13.98 -46.87
CA CYS A 6 0.19 13.49 -47.05
C CYS A 6 0.26 12.05 -46.53
N PRO A 7 -0.02 11.04 -47.38
CA PRO A 7 0.10 9.65 -47.00
C PRO A 7 1.57 9.24 -47.14
N ARG A 8 2.29 9.05 -46.02
CA ARG A 8 3.45 8.16 -45.89
C ARG A 8 4.00 8.23 -44.45
N ASN A 9 3.83 7.14 -43.73
CA ASN A 9 4.22 6.87 -42.34
C ASN A 9 3.15 7.21 -41.30
N SER A 10 2.26 6.25 -41.04
CA SER A 10 1.63 6.10 -39.73
C SER A 10 2.77 5.98 -38.71
N ARG A 11 2.96 7.00 -37.88
CA ARG A 11 4.01 7.02 -36.85
C ARG A 11 3.34 6.90 -35.50
N ALA A 12 3.82 5.97 -34.69
CA ALA A 12 3.15 5.65 -33.45
C ALA A 12 3.48 6.65 -32.33
N GLU A 13 2.44 7.34 -31.86
CA GLU A 13 2.46 8.15 -30.64
C GLU A 13 1.64 7.42 -29.58
N PHE A 14 2.29 7.06 -28.46
CA PHE A 14 1.71 6.22 -27.40
C PHE A 14 1.71 7.09 -26.15
N GLU A 15 0.54 7.34 -25.57
CA GLU A 15 0.40 8.11 -24.33
C GLU A 15 0.67 7.26 -23.09
N PHE A 16 1.16 7.89 -22.02
CA PHE A 16 1.17 7.23 -20.72
C PHE A 16 -0.28 6.98 -20.31
N ARG A 17 -0.60 5.72 -20.03
CA ARG A 17 -1.93 5.30 -19.64
C ARG A 17 -1.88 4.90 -18.18
N GLU A 18 -2.84 5.41 -17.41
CA GLU A 18 -3.01 4.98 -16.04
C GLU A 18 -3.65 3.59 -16.02
N LEU A 19 -2.83 2.58 -15.71
CA LEU A 19 -3.22 1.18 -15.71
C LEU A 19 -3.34 0.64 -14.28
N GLY A 20 -4.31 -0.23 -14.06
CA GLY A 20 -4.63 -0.80 -12.76
C GLY A 20 -5.70 -0.01 -12.00
N ALA A 21 -6.69 -0.71 -11.46
CA ALA A 21 -7.82 -0.08 -10.77
C ALA A 21 -7.42 0.55 -9.43
N ARG A 22 -6.56 -0.11 -8.64
CA ARG A 22 -6.06 0.46 -7.38
C ARG A 22 -5.34 1.80 -7.59
N ALA A 23 -4.42 1.85 -8.55
CA ALA A 23 -3.70 3.07 -8.90
C ALA A 23 -4.66 4.19 -9.36
N ALA A 24 -5.64 3.83 -10.21
CA ALA A 24 -6.66 4.78 -10.68
C ALA A 24 -7.55 5.31 -9.55
N ALA A 25 -7.90 4.50 -8.55
CA ALA A 25 -8.66 4.93 -7.37
C ALA A 25 -7.89 5.94 -6.52
N LEU A 26 -6.56 5.79 -6.45
CA LEU A 26 -5.62 6.68 -5.77
C LEU A 26 -5.17 7.87 -6.65
N ALA A 27 -5.93 8.21 -7.69
CA ALA A 27 -5.63 9.27 -8.64
C ALA A 27 -4.26 9.17 -9.33
N GLY A 28 -3.68 7.96 -9.39
CA GLY A 28 -2.36 7.69 -9.93
C GLY A 28 -1.20 7.96 -8.97
N ALA A 29 -1.46 8.22 -7.68
CA ALA A 29 -0.44 8.25 -6.62
C ALA A 29 -0.03 6.82 -6.25
N TYR A 30 0.82 6.21 -7.06
CA TYR A 30 1.10 4.77 -7.00
C TYR A 30 2.58 4.40 -7.10
N SER A 31 3.46 5.31 -7.49
CA SER A 31 4.85 4.97 -7.81
C SER A 31 5.62 4.33 -6.64
N ALA A 32 5.33 4.72 -5.39
CA ALA A 32 5.89 4.12 -4.17
C ALA A 32 5.12 2.88 -3.67
N LEU A 33 3.89 2.66 -4.13
CA LEU A 33 3.05 1.50 -3.74
C LEU A 33 3.15 0.32 -4.71
N ALA A 34 3.82 0.51 -5.86
CA ALA A 34 3.83 -0.41 -6.98
C ALA A 34 4.76 -1.63 -6.77
N THR A 35 4.71 -2.27 -5.60
CA THR A 35 5.46 -3.50 -5.28
C THR A 35 4.66 -4.76 -5.62
N ASP A 36 3.98 -4.75 -6.77
CA ASP A 36 3.01 -5.78 -7.18
C ASP A 36 3.06 -6.03 -8.70
N ALA A 37 2.17 -6.85 -9.25
CA ALA A 37 2.14 -7.14 -10.69
C ALA A 37 1.92 -5.90 -11.58
N TYR A 38 1.51 -4.75 -11.05
CA TYR A 38 1.40 -3.49 -11.79
C TYR A 38 2.70 -2.67 -11.78
N ALA A 39 3.73 -3.09 -11.04
CA ALA A 39 5.05 -2.45 -11.01
C ALA A 39 5.60 -2.06 -12.39
N PRO A 40 5.49 -2.90 -13.44
CA PRO A 40 5.96 -2.54 -14.77
C PRO A 40 5.40 -1.23 -15.27
N PHE A 41 4.14 -0.87 -14.96
CA PHE A 41 3.49 0.33 -15.48
C PHE A 41 3.80 1.61 -14.70
N TRP A 42 4.32 1.47 -13.48
CA TRP A 42 4.44 2.59 -12.53
C TRP A 42 5.85 2.77 -11.99
N ASN A 43 6.50 1.70 -11.55
CA ASN A 43 7.85 1.75 -10.99
C ASN A 43 8.55 0.38 -11.13
N PRO A 44 9.34 0.14 -12.19
CA PRO A 44 10.06 -1.13 -12.33
C PRO A 44 11.10 -1.35 -11.23
N GLY A 45 11.54 -0.30 -10.52
CA GLY A 45 12.46 -0.43 -9.38
C GLY A 45 11.84 -1.08 -8.16
N ALA A 46 10.52 -0.98 -8.00
CA ALA A 46 9.78 -1.64 -6.92
C ALA A 46 9.74 -3.17 -7.08
N LEU A 47 9.99 -3.71 -8.29
CA LEU A 47 10.13 -5.16 -8.49
C LEU A 47 11.29 -5.75 -7.67
N GLY A 48 12.32 -4.98 -7.36
CA GLY A 48 13.41 -5.46 -6.50
C GLY A 48 12.94 -5.78 -5.07
N ALA A 49 11.83 -5.19 -4.62
CA ALA A 49 11.20 -5.47 -3.32
C ALA A 49 10.12 -6.57 -3.39
N LEU A 50 9.75 -7.03 -4.60
CA LEU A 50 8.75 -8.09 -4.78
C LEU A 50 9.20 -9.39 -4.10
N ASP A 51 8.34 -9.94 -3.25
CA ASP A 51 8.61 -11.13 -2.43
C ASP A 51 7.74 -12.34 -2.81
N HIS A 52 6.73 -12.15 -3.65
CA HIS A 52 5.81 -13.20 -4.08
C HIS A 52 5.54 -13.17 -5.59
N ARG A 53 5.06 -14.29 -6.13
CA ARG A 53 4.58 -14.37 -7.51
C ARG A 53 3.17 -13.82 -7.55
N GLU A 54 2.89 -13.01 -8.57
CA GLU A 54 1.59 -12.41 -8.77
C GLU A 54 1.29 -12.24 -10.27
N ALA A 55 0.01 -12.31 -10.61
CA ALA A 55 -0.48 -11.99 -11.94
C ALA A 55 -1.65 -11.00 -11.80
N ALA A 56 -1.76 -10.07 -12.73
CA ALA A 56 -2.84 -9.12 -12.79
C ALA A 56 -3.44 -9.08 -14.20
N ALA A 57 -4.75 -9.01 -14.28
CA ALA A 57 -5.48 -8.67 -15.48
C ALA A 57 -6.22 -7.35 -15.25
N LEU A 58 -6.27 -6.50 -16.27
CA LEU A 58 -6.90 -5.19 -16.19
C LEU A 58 -7.80 -4.93 -17.39
N HIS A 59 -8.86 -4.17 -17.16
CA HIS A 59 -9.67 -3.57 -18.20
C HIS A 59 -10.04 -2.14 -17.78
N VAL A 60 -9.80 -1.20 -18.68
CA VAL A 60 -10.10 0.23 -18.49
C VAL A 60 -11.01 0.66 -19.62
N ARG A 61 -12.10 1.35 -19.30
CA ARG A 61 -12.95 2.02 -20.26
C ARG A 61 -12.88 3.52 -20.01
N ASN A 62 -12.11 4.21 -20.85
CA ASN A 62 -11.95 5.64 -20.72
C ASN A 62 -13.18 6.39 -21.21
N TYR A 63 -13.66 7.33 -20.40
CA TYR A 63 -14.81 8.17 -20.70
C TYR A 63 -16.09 7.42 -21.07
N SER A 64 -16.21 6.18 -20.57
CA SER A 64 -17.28 5.26 -20.93
C SER A 64 -17.40 4.95 -22.43
N VAL A 65 -16.36 5.23 -23.23
CA VAL A 65 -16.28 4.95 -24.67
C VAL A 65 -15.59 3.61 -24.89
N ARG A 66 -16.20 2.72 -25.69
CA ARG A 66 -15.69 1.34 -25.89
C ARG A 66 -14.40 1.34 -26.70
N GLU A 67 -14.30 2.23 -27.68
CA GLU A 67 -13.17 2.39 -28.60
C GLU A 67 -11.94 2.95 -27.89
N LEU A 68 -12.11 3.56 -26.71
CA LEU A 68 -11.03 4.10 -25.87
C LEU A 68 -10.68 3.16 -24.70
N SER A 69 -10.94 1.86 -24.87
CA SER A 69 -10.65 0.87 -23.85
C SER A 69 -9.19 0.40 -23.90
N SER A 70 -8.66 0.04 -22.73
CA SER A 70 -7.39 -0.67 -22.59
C SER A 70 -7.63 -1.98 -21.87
N SER A 71 -7.01 -3.06 -22.33
CA SER A 71 -6.99 -4.34 -21.61
C SER A 71 -5.57 -4.83 -21.51
N GLY A 72 -5.24 -5.57 -20.47
CA GLY A 72 -3.88 -6.07 -20.33
C GLY A 72 -3.73 -7.15 -19.28
N ILE A 73 -2.59 -7.81 -19.34
CA ILE A 73 -2.16 -8.82 -18.38
C ILE A 73 -0.72 -8.49 -18.00
N SER A 74 -0.39 -8.66 -16.72
CA SER A 74 0.97 -8.55 -16.21
C SER A 74 1.25 -9.72 -15.27
N VAL A 75 2.46 -10.26 -15.32
CA VAL A 75 2.92 -11.33 -14.43
C VAL A 75 4.24 -10.88 -13.84
N ALA A 76 4.38 -10.97 -12.53
CA ALA A 76 5.57 -10.62 -11.79
C ALA A 76 5.98 -11.76 -10.85
N ALA A 77 7.29 -12.00 -10.73
CA ALA A 77 7.82 -13.07 -9.89
C ALA A 77 9.20 -12.70 -9.33
N PRO A 78 9.49 -13.06 -8.06
CA PRO A 78 10.82 -12.95 -7.50
C PRO A 78 11.76 -13.97 -8.16
N SER A 79 13.02 -13.56 -8.31
CA SER A 79 14.14 -14.35 -8.79
C SER A 79 15.36 -14.10 -7.89
N LYS A 80 16.44 -14.87 -8.10
CA LYS A 80 17.71 -14.66 -7.36
C LYS A 80 18.35 -13.29 -7.62
N LEU A 81 18.02 -12.66 -8.74
CA LEU A 81 18.55 -11.36 -9.14
C LEU A 81 17.58 -10.21 -8.80
N GLY A 82 16.55 -10.46 -7.99
CA GLY A 82 15.45 -9.52 -7.70
C GLY A 82 14.16 -9.91 -8.42
N GLY A 83 13.22 -9.00 -8.62
CA GLY A 83 11.94 -9.29 -9.28
C GLY A 83 11.99 -9.14 -10.80
N LEU A 84 11.33 -10.05 -11.50
CA LEU A 84 11.11 -10.00 -12.95
C LEU A 84 9.62 -9.83 -13.21
N ALA A 85 9.29 -9.11 -14.28
CA ALA A 85 7.92 -9.00 -14.74
C ALA A 85 7.83 -8.92 -16.25
N MET A 86 6.71 -9.41 -16.78
CA MET A 86 6.32 -9.29 -18.18
C MET A 86 4.91 -8.77 -18.23
N SER A 87 4.64 -7.81 -19.10
CA SER A 87 3.28 -7.32 -19.30
C SER A 87 2.95 -7.15 -20.77
N ILE A 88 1.68 -7.37 -21.11
CA ILE A 88 1.12 -7.08 -22.41
C ILE A 88 -0.15 -6.26 -22.21
N THR A 89 -0.25 -5.13 -22.91
CA THR A 89 -1.44 -4.29 -22.90
C THR A 89 -1.85 -3.95 -24.33
N GLN A 90 -3.14 -3.75 -24.51
CA GLN A 90 -3.74 -3.35 -25.77
C GLN A 90 -4.71 -2.21 -25.53
N PHE A 91 -4.59 -1.15 -26.31
CA PHE A 91 -5.53 -0.04 -26.39
C PHE A 91 -6.20 0.02 -27.75
N GLY A 92 -7.46 0.45 -27.76
CA GLY A 92 -8.19 0.78 -28.97
C GLY A 92 -9.17 -0.31 -29.42
N SER A 93 -9.60 -0.19 -30.67
CA SER A 93 -10.60 -1.05 -31.33
C SER A 93 -9.96 -1.91 -32.44
N HIS A 94 -10.77 -2.46 -33.34
CA HIS A 94 -10.26 -3.20 -34.50
C HIS A 94 -9.65 -2.28 -35.57
N VAL A 95 -10.18 -1.06 -35.71
CA VAL A 95 -9.73 -0.06 -36.69
C VAL A 95 -8.43 0.61 -36.26
N TYR A 96 -8.27 0.79 -34.95
CA TYR A 96 -7.09 1.43 -34.35
C TYR A 96 -6.65 0.63 -33.14
N ARG A 97 -5.46 0.02 -33.21
CA ARG A 97 -4.95 -0.86 -32.16
C ARG A 97 -3.51 -0.54 -31.82
N GLU A 98 -3.27 -0.26 -30.56
CA GLU A 98 -1.95 -0.11 -29.97
C GLU A 98 -1.68 -1.27 -29.02
N GLN A 99 -0.56 -1.96 -29.19
CA GLN A 99 -0.11 -3.02 -28.30
C GLN A 99 1.22 -2.64 -27.68
N GLU A 100 1.36 -2.84 -26.38
CA GLU A 100 2.60 -2.63 -25.65
C GLU A 100 3.00 -3.94 -24.96
N LEU A 101 4.22 -4.38 -25.22
CA LEU A 101 4.87 -5.49 -24.52
C LEU A 101 5.99 -4.92 -23.66
N SER A 102 6.04 -5.28 -22.38
CA SER A 102 7.13 -4.89 -21.48
C SER A 102 7.83 -6.10 -20.87
N LEU A 103 9.15 -5.99 -20.75
CA LEU A 103 9.98 -6.86 -19.92
C LEU A 103 10.69 -5.99 -18.88
N SER A 104 10.49 -6.31 -17.61
CA SER A 104 10.95 -5.48 -16.50
C SER A 104 11.77 -6.31 -15.52
N HIS A 105 12.82 -5.70 -14.99
CA HIS A 105 13.69 -6.29 -13.98
C HIS A 105 13.98 -5.24 -12.91
N GLY A 106 13.73 -5.60 -11.65
CA GLY A 106 14.15 -4.84 -10.49
C GLY A 106 15.08 -5.66 -9.62
N PHE A 107 16.12 -5.03 -9.09
CA PHE A 107 17.13 -5.66 -8.25
C PHE A 107 17.34 -4.83 -6.98
N LYS A 108 17.74 -5.50 -5.90
CA LYS A 108 18.10 -4.84 -4.64
C LYS A 108 19.51 -4.28 -4.75
N ILE A 109 19.67 -3.00 -4.46
CA ILE A 109 20.98 -2.36 -4.26
C ILE A 109 21.40 -2.57 -2.80
N PHE A 110 20.48 -2.31 -1.87
CA PHE A 110 20.61 -2.58 -0.44
C PHE A 110 19.35 -3.28 0.07
N LYS A 111 19.34 -3.70 1.34
CA LYS A 111 18.15 -4.34 1.94
C LYS A 111 16.88 -3.48 1.81
N SER A 112 17.03 -2.16 1.94
CA SER A 112 15.96 -1.16 1.88
C SER A 112 15.90 -0.36 0.57
N LEU A 113 16.80 -0.60 -0.39
CA LEU A 113 16.87 0.16 -1.64
C LEU A 113 16.91 -0.78 -2.84
N SER A 114 15.99 -0.57 -3.78
CA SER A 114 15.94 -1.29 -5.05
C SER A 114 15.91 -0.33 -6.22
N ALA A 115 16.46 -0.78 -7.35
CA ALA A 115 16.37 -0.09 -8.62
C ALA A 115 15.94 -1.07 -9.70
N GLY A 116 15.49 -0.56 -10.83
CA GLY A 116 15.00 -1.42 -11.90
C GLY A 116 14.76 -0.64 -13.17
N TYR A 117 14.53 -1.40 -14.23
CA TYR A 117 14.28 -0.89 -15.56
C TYR A 117 13.21 -1.73 -16.25
N SER A 118 12.58 -1.12 -17.26
CA SER A 118 11.59 -1.77 -18.12
C SER A 118 11.94 -1.49 -19.56
N LEU A 119 12.01 -2.52 -20.39
CA LEU A 119 12.14 -2.41 -21.84
C LEU A 119 10.76 -2.62 -22.47
N ARG A 120 10.33 -1.68 -23.31
CA ARG A 120 9.00 -1.72 -23.94
C ARG A 120 9.10 -1.75 -25.45
N GLY A 121 8.36 -2.68 -26.05
CA GLY A 121 8.04 -2.69 -27.47
C GLY A 121 6.60 -2.20 -27.67
N ASN A 122 6.43 -1.15 -28.45
CA ASN A 122 5.13 -0.58 -28.75
C ASN A 122 4.81 -0.81 -30.24
N PHE A 123 3.61 -1.29 -30.54
CA PHE A 123 3.18 -1.71 -31.86
C PHE A 123 1.83 -1.08 -32.19
N LEU A 124 1.80 -0.21 -33.19
CA LEU A 124 0.58 0.44 -33.69
C LEU A 124 0.15 -0.24 -34.98
N LYS A 125 -1.14 -0.54 -35.08
CA LYS A 125 -1.80 -0.95 -36.31
C LYS A 125 -3.06 -0.11 -36.51
N ILE A 126 -3.17 0.51 -37.67
CA ILE A 126 -4.35 1.23 -38.11
C ILE A 126 -4.84 0.56 -39.39
N GLU A 127 -6.11 0.15 -39.41
CA GLU A 127 -6.76 -0.40 -40.59
C GLU A 127 -6.65 0.59 -41.76
N ASP A 128 -6.33 0.11 -42.96
CA ASP A 128 -6.08 0.89 -44.17
C ASP A 128 -4.90 1.89 -44.16
N PHE A 129 -4.33 2.21 -43.00
CA PHE A 129 -3.22 3.17 -42.85
C PHE A 129 -1.88 2.52 -42.46
N GLY A 130 -1.86 1.22 -42.14
CA GLY A 130 -0.64 0.44 -41.95
C GLY A 130 -0.21 0.28 -40.49
N ALA A 131 1.07 -0.05 -40.27
CA ALA A 131 1.60 -0.38 -38.95
C ALA A 131 2.95 0.31 -38.67
N SER A 132 3.26 0.52 -37.39
CA SER A 132 4.51 1.11 -36.92
C SER A 132 4.91 0.49 -35.59
N SER A 133 6.21 0.45 -35.30
CA SER A 133 6.72 0.04 -34.00
C SER A 133 7.69 1.07 -33.43
N SER A 134 7.82 1.08 -32.10
CA SER A 134 8.82 1.89 -31.40
C SER A 134 9.24 1.22 -30.10
N PHE A 135 10.49 1.45 -29.70
CA PHE A 135 11.01 0.97 -28.43
C PHE A 135 11.18 2.12 -27.44
N SER A 136 10.90 1.85 -26.17
CA SER A 136 11.16 2.76 -25.07
C SER A 136 11.73 1.99 -23.89
N ALA A 137 12.37 2.72 -22.98
CA ALA A 137 12.82 2.19 -21.72
C ALA A 137 12.40 3.12 -20.59
N ASP A 138 12.17 2.51 -19.43
CA ASP A 138 11.88 3.20 -18.18
C ASP A 138 12.86 2.76 -17.12
N VAL A 139 13.04 3.61 -16.11
CA VAL A 139 13.83 3.31 -14.92
C VAL A 139 13.06 3.70 -13.68
N GLY A 140 13.37 3.03 -12.57
CA GLY A 140 12.75 3.31 -11.30
C GLY A 140 13.68 2.96 -10.13
N ILE A 141 13.51 3.71 -9.05
CA ILE A 141 14.10 3.46 -7.74
C ILE A 141 12.97 3.37 -6.74
N HIS A 142 13.10 2.46 -5.78
CA HIS A 142 12.19 2.30 -4.66
C HIS A 142 13.02 2.13 -3.38
N ALA A 143 12.67 2.90 -2.34
CA ALA A 143 13.36 2.88 -1.06
C ALA A 143 12.37 2.68 0.08
N ALA A 144 12.46 1.55 0.78
CA ALA A 144 11.75 1.30 2.03
C ALA A 144 12.54 1.96 3.17
N VAL A 145 12.29 3.26 3.40
CA VAL A 145 13.05 4.08 4.35
C VAL A 145 12.82 3.62 5.78
N THR A 146 11.58 3.27 6.10
CA THR A 146 11.16 2.65 7.37
C THR A 146 10.05 1.64 7.08
N ASP A 147 9.61 0.86 8.07
CA ASP A 147 8.47 -0.07 7.89
C ASP A 147 7.15 0.64 7.49
N ARG A 148 7.08 1.96 7.73
CA ARG A 148 5.91 2.82 7.46
C ARG A 148 6.09 3.79 6.29
N LEU A 149 7.29 3.97 5.76
CA LEU A 149 7.58 5.02 4.77
C LEU A 149 8.37 4.43 3.60
N ASP A 150 7.74 4.45 2.43
CA ASP A 150 8.35 4.08 1.16
C ASP A 150 8.48 5.34 0.27
N LEU A 151 9.60 5.45 -0.44
CA LEU A 151 9.85 6.51 -1.40
C LEU A 151 10.13 5.92 -2.79
N ALA A 152 9.79 6.67 -3.83
CA ALA A 152 10.03 6.28 -5.21
C ALA A 152 10.56 7.45 -6.05
N GLN A 153 11.39 7.12 -7.03
CA GLN A 153 11.74 8.01 -8.13
C GLN A 153 11.67 7.22 -9.42
N THR A 154 10.92 7.70 -10.40
CA THR A 154 10.71 7.00 -11.67
C THR A 154 10.94 7.91 -12.85
N GLY A 155 11.53 7.39 -13.92
CA GLY A 155 11.65 8.05 -15.21
C GLY A 155 11.03 7.17 -16.29
N MET A 156 9.90 7.61 -16.84
CA MET A 156 9.15 6.89 -17.87
C MET A 156 9.42 7.49 -19.25
N ASN A 157 9.46 6.66 -20.29
CA ASN A 157 9.68 7.00 -21.69
C ASN A 157 11.07 7.61 -22.02
N ILE A 158 12.15 7.18 -21.35
CA ILE A 158 13.48 7.80 -21.43
C ILE A 158 14.08 7.78 -22.85
N THR A 159 13.98 6.67 -23.57
CA THR A 159 14.66 6.49 -24.87
C THR A 159 13.90 7.07 -26.07
N ARG A 160 12.78 7.75 -25.85
CA ARG A 160 11.91 8.19 -26.95
C ARG A 160 12.37 9.54 -27.50
N SER A 161 12.98 9.56 -28.70
CA SER A 161 13.63 10.76 -29.29
C SER A 161 12.75 12.00 -29.53
N ARG A 162 11.44 11.94 -29.25
CA ARG A 162 10.46 13.03 -29.47
C ARG A 162 9.56 13.33 -28.27
N ARG A 163 9.63 12.55 -27.19
CA ARG A 163 8.90 12.83 -25.94
C ARG A 163 9.89 13.06 -24.81
N SER A 164 9.66 14.10 -24.03
CA SER A 164 10.39 14.31 -22.79
C SER A 164 10.08 13.16 -21.83
N ALA A 165 11.11 12.59 -21.22
CA ALA A 165 10.94 11.63 -20.14
C ALA A 165 10.08 12.24 -19.03
N ILE A 166 9.11 11.48 -18.53
CA ILE A 166 8.27 11.91 -17.42
C ILE A 166 8.92 11.42 -16.14
N TRP A 167 9.37 12.35 -15.31
CA TRP A 167 9.93 12.06 -14.00
C TRP A 167 8.86 12.21 -12.92
N THR A 168 8.77 11.23 -12.03
CA THR A 168 7.82 11.23 -10.91
C THR A 168 8.57 10.90 -9.63
N SER A 169 8.32 11.70 -8.59
CA SER A 169 8.78 11.44 -7.23
C SER A 169 7.58 11.04 -6.38
N GLY A 170 7.67 9.90 -5.70
CA GLY A 170 6.56 9.33 -4.94
C GLY A 170 6.89 9.04 -3.49
N LEU A 171 5.85 9.02 -2.68
CA LEU A 171 5.88 8.70 -1.26
C LEU A 171 4.65 7.88 -0.90
N ALA A 172 4.83 6.81 -0.14
CA ALA A 172 3.75 6.08 0.50
C ALA A 172 4.00 6.00 2.00
N PHE A 173 2.98 6.32 2.79
CA PHE A 173 3.04 6.36 4.23
C PHE A 173 1.93 5.51 4.86
N LYS A 174 2.33 4.44 5.56
CA LYS A 174 1.44 3.58 6.35
C LYS A 174 1.24 4.25 7.70
N VAL A 175 0.16 5.02 7.82
CA VAL A 175 -0.13 5.83 9.01
C VAL A 175 -0.37 4.94 10.23
N MET A 176 -1.19 3.91 10.04
CA MET A 176 -1.54 2.88 11.01
C MET A 176 -1.98 1.62 10.27
N PRO A 177 -2.10 0.45 10.93
CA PRO A 177 -2.65 -0.74 10.29
C PRO A 177 -3.98 -0.43 9.60
N GLY A 178 -4.06 -0.73 8.31
CA GLY A 178 -5.25 -0.49 7.48
C GLY A 178 -5.42 0.93 6.93
N LEU A 179 -4.56 1.90 7.24
CA LEU A 179 -4.60 3.24 6.63
C LEU A 179 -3.26 3.59 5.97
N THR A 180 -3.30 3.75 4.64
CA THR A 180 -2.15 4.13 3.83
C THR A 180 -2.46 5.41 3.06
N LEU A 181 -1.54 6.36 3.10
CA LEU A 181 -1.56 7.56 2.27
C LEU A 181 -0.47 7.47 1.19
N ALA A 182 -0.75 8.01 0.02
CA ALA A 182 0.20 8.05 -1.10
C ALA A 182 0.20 9.43 -1.76
N PHE A 183 1.38 9.86 -2.19
CA PHE A 183 1.62 11.16 -2.81
C PHE A 183 2.61 10.97 -3.96
N ASP A 184 2.25 11.41 -5.16
CA ASP A 184 3.16 11.46 -6.32
C ASP A 184 3.20 12.88 -6.88
N LEU A 185 4.41 13.41 -7.13
CA LEU A 185 4.65 14.60 -7.91
C LEU A 185 5.15 14.18 -9.29
N GLU A 186 4.27 14.25 -10.30
CA GLU A 186 4.58 13.89 -11.68
C GLU A 186 5.04 15.13 -12.47
N GLY A 187 5.96 14.92 -13.41
CA GLY A 187 6.49 15.98 -14.27
C GLY A 187 7.60 16.77 -13.60
N VAL A 188 8.38 16.14 -12.72
CA VAL A 188 9.53 16.78 -12.07
C VAL A 188 10.49 17.31 -13.14
N GLY A 189 10.70 18.62 -13.17
CA GLY A 189 11.52 19.30 -14.20
C GLY A 189 10.78 19.64 -15.50
N ALA A 190 9.47 19.32 -15.61
CA ALA A 190 8.61 19.75 -16.71
C ALA A 190 7.92 21.09 -16.39
N PRO A 191 7.47 21.86 -17.40
CA PRO A 191 6.75 23.12 -17.20
C PRO A 191 5.45 22.99 -16.40
N VAL A 192 4.83 21.81 -16.46
CA VAL A 192 3.58 21.49 -15.79
C VAL A 192 3.81 20.30 -14.89
N GLN A 193 3.49 20.47 -13.61
CA GLN A 193 3.64 19.44 -12.58
C GLN A 193 2.27 19.07 -12.03
N ARG A 194 2.06 17.77 -11.84
CA ARG A 194 0.80 17.25 -11.29
C ARG A 194 1.05 16.65 -9.93
N LEU A 195 0.34 17.18 -8.94
CA LEU A 195 0.28 16.58 -7.63
C LEU A 195 -0.85 15.55 -7.62
N LYS A 196 -0.53 14.32 -7.25
CA LYS A 196 -1.47 13.22 -7.08
C LYS A 196 -1.42 12.77 -5.63
N THR A 197 -2.58 12.59 -5.03
CA THR A 197 -2.72 12.16 -3.65
C THR A 197 -3.76 11.06 -3.58
N GLY A 198 -3.53 10.08 -2.71
CA GLY A 198 -4.39 8.92 -2.55
C GLY A 198 -4.45 8.45 -1.11
N MET A 199 -5.58 7.87 -0.74
CA MET A 199 -5.81 7.22 0.54
C MET A 199 -6.42 5.84 0.30
N GLU A 200 -5.85 4.81 0.90
CA GLU A 200 -6.42 3.46 1.00
C GLU A 200 -6.78 3.20 2.46
N LEU A 201 -8.07 2.97 2.71
CA LEU A 201 -8.61 2.62 4.03
C LEU A 201 -9.17 1.19 3.98
N GLN A 202 -8.58 0.30 4.76
CA GLN A 202 -9.04 -1.06 4.94
C GLN A 202 -10.08 -1.12 6.06
N LEU A 203 -11.32 -1.37 5.68
CA LEU A 203 -12.44 -1.47 6.62
C LEU A 203 -12.58 -2.89 7.18
N ALA A 204 -12.12 -3.90 6.43
CA ALA A 204 -12.06 -5.29 6.85
C ALA A 204 -10.89 -6.00 6.14
N PRO A 205 -10.42 -7.18 6.62
CA PRO A 205 -9.38 -7.95 5.93
C PRO A 205 -9.68 -8.19 4.44
N SER A 206 -10.95 -8.41 4.10
CA SER A 206 -11.44 -8.64 2.74
C SER A 206 -11.85 -7.38 1.98
N PHE A 207 -11.89 -6.20 2.59
CA PHE A 207 -12.47 -5.01 1.95
C PHE A 207 -11.73 -3.71 2.27
N SER A 208 -11.37 -2.99 1.21
CA SER A 208 -10.77 -1.66 1.28
C SER A 208 -11.52 -0.68 0.40
N VAL A 209 -11.59 0.57 0.85
CA VAL A 209 -12.07 1.72 0.08
C VAL A 209 -10.88 2.62 -0.23
N LEU A 210 -10.87 3.15 -1.44
CA LEU A 210 -9.78 3.99 -1.95
C LEU A 210 -10.35 5.29 -2.49
N GLY A 211 -9.61 6.37 -2.30
CA GLY A 211 -9.94 7.68 -2.86
C GLY A 211 -8.70 8.46 -3.23
N GLY A 212 -8.82 9.38 -4.18
CA GLY A 212 -7.69 10.16 -4.63
C GLY A 212 -8.07 11.48 -5.30
N LEU A 213 -7.11 12.39 -5.31
CA LEU A 213 -7.20 13.71 -5.93
C LEU A 213 -5.94 13.95 -6.76
N GLN A 214 -6.12 14.52 -7.95
CA GLN A 214 -5.04 14.97 -8.83
C GLN A 214 -5.26 16.45 -9.17
N THR A 215 -4.18 17.21 -9.29
CA THR A 215 -4.17 18.58 -9.85
C THR A 215 -3.81 18.58 -11.33
N ASP A 216 -4.25 19.62 -12.03
CA ASP A 216 -3.93 19.90 -13.44
C ASP A 216 -4.19 18.75 -14.45
N PRO A 217 -5.46 18.60 -14.90
CA PRO A 217 -6.66 19.22 -14.38
C PRO A 217 -7.11 18.59 -13.05
N SER A 218 -7.86 19.33 -12.26
CA SER A 218 -8.42 18.80 -11.00
C SER A 218 -9.34 17.61 -11.27
N ARG A 219 -8.98 16.45 -10.74
CA ARG A 219 -9.75 15.20 -10.86
C ARG A 219 -9.84 14.52 -9.51
N PHE A 220 -11.02 13.95 -9.23
CA PHE A 220 -11.21 13.04 -8.11
C PHE A 220 -11.44 11.63 -8.61
N SER A 221 -11.05 10.67 -7.79
CA SER A 221 -11.23 9.25 -8.04
C SER A 221 -11.65 8.54 -6.76
N GLY A 222 -12.35 7.43 -6.94
CA GLY A 222 -12.77 6.58 -5.85
C GLY A 222 -12.89 5.15 -6.33
N GLY A 223 -12.72 4.21 -5.41
CA GLY A 223 -12.76 2.81 -5.74
C GLY A 223 -12.84 1.94 -4.52
N PHE A 224 -12.88 0.64 -4.76
CA PHE A 224 -12.84 -0.36 -3.71
C PHE A 224 -12.02 -1.56 -4.17
N ARG A 225 -11.63 -2.35 -3.18
CA ARG A 225 -10.90 -3.59 -3.35
C ARG A 225 -11.52 -4.67 -2.49
N LEU A 226 -11.79 -5.81 -3.09
CA LEU A 226 -12.27 -7.02 -2.45
C LEU A 226 -11.17 -8.09 -2.51
N ARG A 227 -10.73 -8.59 -1.36
CA ARG A 227 -9.71 -9.63 -1.23
C ARG A 227 -10.35 -10.91 -0.72
N HIS A 228 -10.11 -12.03 -1.41
CA HIS A 228 -10.53 -13.35 -0.95
C HIS A 228 -9.46 -14.40 -1.25
N GLY A 229 -8.77 -14.88 -0.22
CA GLY A 229 -7.69 -15.86 -0.33
C GLY A 229 -6.53 -15.34 -1.19
N THR A 230 -6.45 -15.83 -2.43
CA THR A 230 -5.41 -15.48 -3.41
C THR A 230 -5.86 -14.45 -4.44
N ILE A 231 -7.16 -14.10 -4.50
CA ILE A 231 -7.76 -13.27 -5.55
C ILE A 231 -8.18 -11.91 -5.01
N SER A 232 -7.76 -10.84 -5.69
CA SER A 232 -8.20 -9.47 -5.44
C SER A 232 -9.02 -8.98 -6.63
N LEU A 233 -10.18 -8.42 -6.37
CA LEU A 233 -10.98 -7.69 -7.34
C LEU A 233 -10.95 -6.20 -6.98
N ASP A 234 -10.46 -5.40 -7.91
CA ASP A 234 -10.32 -3.96 -7.74
C ASP A 234 -11.22 -3.25 -8.75
N TYR A 235 -11.94 -2.24 -8.29
CA TYR A 235 -12.72 -1.36 -9.14
C TYR A 235 -12.45 0.10 -8.80
N ALA A 236 -12.35 0.94 -9.82
CA ALA A 236 -12.23 2.38 -9.65
C ALA A 236 -13.03 3.17 -10.68
N TYR A 237 -13.53 4.31 -10.22
CA TYR A 237 -14.12 5.36 -11.02
C TYR A 237 -13.24 6.60 -10.97
N ARG A 238 -13.01 7.21 -12.14
CA ARG A 238 -12.34 8.50 -12.25
C ARG A 238 -13.26 9.51 -12.90
N HIS A 239 -13.41 10.66 -12.26
CA HIS A 239 -14.19 11.76 -12.78
C HIS A 239 -13.42 12.53 -13.88
N HIS A 240 -14.17 13.02 -14.87
CA HIS A 240 -13.70 13.99 -15.85
C HIS A 240 -14.64 15.20 -15.87
N ALA A 241 -14.12 16.42 -15.97
CA ALA A 241 -14.93 17.65 -15.85
C ALA A 241 -15.98 17.83 -16.96
N PHE A 242 -15.72 17.29 -18.15
CA PHE A 242 -16.57 17.51 -19.34
C PHE A 242 -17.04 16.23 -20.03
N LEU A 243 -16.37 15.11 -19.77
CA LEU A 243 -16.65 13.83 -20.42
C LEU A 243 -17.24 12.89 -19.37
N PRO A 244 -17.93 11.81 -19.75
CA PRO A 244 -18.31 10.77 -18.81
C PRO A 244 -17.07 10.26 -18.06
N GLY A 245 -17.27 9.70 -16.86
CA GLY A 245 -16.16 9.15 -16.11
C GLY A 245 -15.56 7.89 -16.74
N SER A 246 -14.34 7.59 -16.30
CA SER A 246 -13.61 6.37 -16.69
C SER A 246 -13.79 5.29 -15.63
N HIS A 247 -13.90 4.05 -16.10
CA HIS A 247 -14.07 2.88 -15.24
C HIS A 247 -12.87 1.96 -15.39
N HIS A 248 -12.29 1.56 -14.26
CA HIS A 248 -11.15 0.65 -14.20
C HIS A 248 -11.54 -0.60 -13.41
N VAL A 249 -11.26 -1.76 -13.96
CA VAL A 249 -11.43 -3.06 -13.32
C VAL A 249 -10.10 -3.77 -13.34
N GLY A 250 -9.70 -4.34 -12.21
CA GLY A 250 -8.50 -5.15 -12.08
C GLY A 250 -8.81 -6.44 -11.33
N VAL A 251 -8.19 -7.53 -11.76
CA VAL A 251 -8.16 -8.79 -11.02
C VAL A 251 -6.71 -9.13 -10.77
N GLN A 252 -6.35 -9.40 -9.52
CA GLN A 252 -5.01 -9.85 -9.14
C GLN A 252 -5.09 -11.26 -8.55
N TYR A 253 -4.09 -12.08 -8.85
CA TYR A 253 -3.89 -13.40 -8.29
C TYR A 253 -2.49 -13.48 -7.68
N SER A 254 -2.42 -13.64 -6.35
CA SER A 254 -1.17 -13.84 -5.61
C SER A 254 -1.00 -15.31 -5.23
N TRP A 255 0.14 -15.90 -5.58
CA TRP A 255 0.47 -17.27 -5.18
C TRP A 255 0.87 -17.41 -3.71
N ALA A 256 1.27 -16.32 -3.05
CA ALA A 256 1.57 -16.33 -1.60
C ALA A 256 0.31 -16.16 -0.74
N GLY A 257 -0.87 -16.03 -1.37
CA GLY A 257 -2.05 -15.46 -0.71
C GLY A 257 -1.98 -13.93 -0.74
N LEU A 258 -3.14 -13.29 -0.64
CA LEU A 258 -3.17 -11.86 -0.40
C LEU A 258 -2.86 -11.65 1.07
N LEU A 259 -1.70 -11.05 1.36
CA LEU A 259 -1.29 -10.67 2.70
C LEU A 259 -2.44 -9.89 3.33
N GLN A 260 -3.17 -10.55 4.22
CA GLN A 260 -4.04 -9.87 5.15
C GLN A 260 -3.06 -9.26 6.13
N PRO A 261 -2.99 -7.91 6.27
CA PRO A 261 -2.22 -7.36 7.36
C PRO A 261 -2.75 -8.07 8.60
N GLU A 262 -1.84 -8.73 9.33
CA GLU A 262 -2.17 -9.28 10.63
C GLU A 262 -3.00 -8.22 11.31
N GLN A 263 -4.20 -8.59 11.73
CA GLN A 263 -4.79 -7.88 12.83
C GLN A 263 -3.73 -7.99 13.91
N GLU A 264 -2.87 -6.98 14.05
CA GLU A 264 -2.64 -6.40 15.35
C GLU A 264 -4.05 -6.12 15.84
N SER A 265 -4.68 -7.15 16.41
CA SER A 265 -5.57 -6.96 17.51
C SER A 265 -4.85 -5.89 18.31
N ILE A 266 -5.52 -4.78 18.55
CA ILE A 266 -5.24 -4.02 19.74
C ILE A 266 -5.57 -5.02 20.86
N ALA A 267 -4.67 -5.98 21.08
CA ALA A 267 -4.48 -6.60 22.35
C ALA A 267 -4.15 -5.37 23.17
N LEU A 268 -5.16 -4.89 23.88
CA LEU A 268 -4.97 -4.08 25.06
C LEU A 268 -3.69 -4.64 25.68
N PRO A 269 -2.65 -3.82 25.90
CA PRO A 269 -1.38 -4.29 26.45
C PRO A 269 -1.76 -5.27 27.54
N PRO A 270 -1.28 -6.53 27.50
CA PRO A 270 -1.83 -7.64 28.27
C PRO A 270 -2.13 -7.05 29.63
N GLN A 271 -3.41 -6.94 30.00
CA GLN A 271 -3.76 -6.27 31.25
C GLN A 271 -2.91 -6.99 32.28
N GLU A 272 -1.85 -6.35 32.78
CA GLU A 272 -1.04 -6.92 33.84
C GLU A 272 -2.07 -7.27 34.89
N SER A 273 -2.29 -8.56 35.12
CA SER A 273 -3.41 -9.05 35.89
C SER A 273 -3.26 -8.43 37.28
N LYS A 274 -3.97 -7.33 37.51
CA LYS A 274 -3.74 -6.55 38.72
C LYS A 274 -4.04 -7.46 39.90
N ILE A 275 -3.12 -7.51 40.85
CA ILE A 275 -3.17 -8.42 41.97
C ILE A 275 -4.31 -7.97 42.88
N ASN A 276 -5.33 -8.81 43.06
CA ASN A 276 -6.44 -8.50 43.94
C ASN A 276 -6.01 -8.68 45.40
N LEU A 277 -5.95 -7.59 46.17
CA LEU A 277 -5.49 -7.61 47.57
C LEU A 277 -6.35 -8.52 48.47
N GLN A 278 -7.63 -8.72 48.13
CA GLN A 278 -8.53 -9.57 48.93
C GLN A 278 -8.33 -11.06 48.66
N THR A 279 -7.83 -11.45 47.50
CA THR A 279 -7.74 -12.88 47.10
C THR A 279 -6.32 -13.36 46.80
N ALA A 280 -5.34 -12.46 46.69
CA ALA A 280 -3.96 -12.80 46.35
C ALA A 280 -3.33 -13.76 47.38
N ASN A 281 -2.58 -14.75 46.89
CA ASN A 281 -1.76 -15.62 47.73
C ASN A 281 -0.34 -15.03 47.92
N GLU A 282 0.50 -15.71 48.70
CA GLU A 282 1.86 -15.26 49.00
C GLU A 282 2.71 -15.11 47.72
N ASP A 283 2.59 -16.07 46.79
CA ASP A 283 3.33 -16.07 45.54
C ASP A 283 2.90 -14.96 44.58
N ASP A 284 1.61 -14.62 44.56
CA ASP A 284 1.07 -13.52 43.75
C ASP A 284 1.58 -12.17 44.23
N LEU A 285 1.66 -11.96 45.55
CA LEU A 285 2.18 -10.73 46.14
C LEU A 285 3.70 -10.57 45.90
N MET A 286 4.45 -11.67 45.91
CA MET A 286 5.90 -11.68 45.66
C MET A 286 6.27 -11.38 44.20
N LYS A 287 5.32 -11.41 43.25
CA LYS A 287 5.57 -10.97 41.86
C LYS A 287 5.88 -9.48 41.76
N VAL A 288 5.50 -8.69 42.77
CA VAL A 288 5.76 -7.24 42.81
C VAL A 288 7.20 -7.01 43.28
N LYS A 289 8.00 -6.38 42.42
CA LYS A 289 9.42 -6.10 42.72
C LYS A 289 9.58 -5.34 44.04
N GLY A 290 10.24 -5.94 45.02
CA GLY A 290 10.45 -5.34 46.35
C GLY A 290 9.48 -5.83 47.43
N VAL A 291 8.52 -6.70 47.08
CA VAL A 291 7.72 -7.47 48.04
C VAL A 291 8.39 -8.83 48.24
N GLY A 292 9.03 -9.01 49.39
CA GLY A 292 9.57 -10.31 49.79
C GLY A 292 8.54 -11.12 50.57
N ARG A 293 8.90 -12.38 50.86
CA ARG A 293 8.10 -13.34 51.63
C ARG A 293 7.50 -12.76 52.91
N PHE A 294 8.33 -12.11 53.72
CA PHE A 294 7.91 -11.47 54.97
C PHE A 294 6.88 -10.36 54.76
N THR A 295 7.01 -9.56 53.70
CA THR A 295 6.05 -8.49 53.39
C THR A 295 4.73 -9.09 52.90
N ALA A 296 4.78 -10.11 52.05
CA ALA A 296 3.60 -10.81 51.54
C ALA A 296 2.79 -11.46 52.68
N GLN A 297 3.46 -12.12 53.62
CA GLN A 297 2.80 -12.73 54.79
C GLN A 297 2.08 -11.69 55.66
N LYS A 298 2.70 -10.53 55.90
CA LYS A 298 2.08 -9.46 56.67
C LYS A 298 0.88 -8.82 55.97
N ILE A 299 0.90 -8.74 54.64
CA ILE A 299 -0.25 -8.28 53.86
C ILE A 299 -1.42 -9.28 54.03
N ILE A 300 -1.14 -10.58 53.99
CA ILE A 300 -2.15 -11.64 54.20
C ILE A 300 -2.67 -11.66 55.64
N GLU A 301 -1.80 -11.48 56.62
CA GLU A 301 -2.16 -11.40 58.03
C GLU A 301 -3.05 -10.20 58.32
N TYR A 302 -2.65 -9.01 57.84
CA TYR A 302 -3.46 -7.79 57.94
C TYR A 302 -4.83 -7.95 57.27
N ARG A 303 -4.86 -8.58 56.09
CA ARG A 303 -6.10 -8.93 55.39
C ARG A 303 -7.01 -9.81 56.24
N SER A 304 -6.46 -10.80 56.93
CA SER A 304 -7.23 -11.74 57.77
C SER A 304 -7.84 -11.06 59.00
N GLN A 305 -7.14 -10.08 59.57
CA GLN A 305 -7.56 -9.42 60.81
C GLN A 305 -8.51 -8.23 60.59
N GLN A 306 -8.21 -7.36 59.61
CA GLN A 306 -8.96 -6.11 59.40
C GLN A 306 -9.57 -5.98 58.01
N GLY A 307 -9.03 -6.70 57.02
CA GLY A 307 -9.40 -6.54 55.63
C GLY A 307 -8.91 -5.21 55.03
N PHE A 308 -8.99 -5.10 53.70
CA PHE A 308 -8.66 -3.88 52.98
C PHE A 308 -9.95 -3.22 52.46
N LYS A 309 -10.24 -1.99 52.90
CA LYS A 309 -11.34 -1.16 52.39
C LYS A 309 -10.87 -0.26 51.26
N THR A 310 -9.65 0.24 51.38
CA THR A 310 -8.99 1.07 50.35
C THR A 310 -7.58 0.55 50.08
N ILE A 311 -7.02 0.89 48.91
CA ILE A 311 -5.63 0.50 48.58
C ILE A 311 -4.65 1.21 49.53
N ASP A 312 -5.02 2.37 50.06
CA ASP A 312 -4.18 3.16 50.98
C ASP A 312 -4.02 2.48 52.36
N ASP A 313 -4.89 1.54 52.71
CA ASP A 313 -4.81 0.71 53.94
C ASP A 313 -3.53 -0.15 53.96
N LEU A 314 -2.87 -0.37 52.81
CA LEU A 314 -1.55 -1.01 52.75
C LEU A 314 -0.49 -0.29 53.57
N LEU A 315 -0.62 1.02 53.80
CA LEU A 315 0.29 1.78 54.66
C LEU A 315 0.21 1.38 56.14
N GLN A 316 -0.88 0.74 56.56
CA GLN A 316 -1.09 0.26 57.92
C GLN A 316 -0.46 -1.12 58.16
N VAL A 317 0.00 -1.81 57.10
CA VAL A 317 0.67 -3.11 57.20
C VAL A 317 2.06 -2.92 57.87
N PRO A 318 2.35 -3.62 58.98
CA PRO A 318 3.61 -3.44 59.71
C PRO A 318 4.85 -3.70 58.84
N GLY A 319 5.74 -2.71 58.72
CA GLY A 319 6.95 -2.83 57.88
C GLY A 319 6.74 -2.52 56.40
N MET A 320 5.58 -1.98 56.02
CA MET A 320 5.36 -1.39 54.69
C MET A 320 6.21 -0.13 54.51
N THR A 321 7.02 -0.08 53.46
CA THR A 321 7.77 1.14 53.10
C THR A 321 7.02 1.93 52.02
N LYS A 322 7.17 3.26 52.00
CA LYS A 322 6.55 4.11 50.95
C LYS A 322 6.88 3.64 49.53
N ARG A 323 8.12 3.17 49.31
CA ARG A 323 8.57 2.66 48.00
C ARG A 323 7.79 1.41 47.57
N VAL A 324 7.64 0.45 48.47
CA VAL A 324 6.90 -0.79 48.20
C VAL A 324 5.41 -0.52 48.05
N PHE A 325 4.86 0.38 48.86
CA PHE A 325 3.48 0.84 48.74
C PHE A 325 3.16 1.42 47.36
N PHE A 326 4.01 2.31 46.82
CA PHE A 326 3.78 2.87 45.48
C PHE A 326 3.85 1.82 44.36
N LEU A 327 4.71 0.81 44.51
CA LEU A 327 4.81 -0.30 43.56
C LEU A 327 3.55 -1.18 43.62
N LEU A 328 3.06 -1.49 44.81
CA LEU A 328 1.82 -2.24 45.02
C LEU A 328 0.60 -1.45 44.53
N LYS A 329 0.50 -0.15 44.81
CA LYS A 329 -0.63 0.70 44.43
C LYS A 329 -0.86 0.76 42.93
N GLY A 330 0.21 0.69 42.12
CA GLY A 330 0.11 0.66 40.66
C GLY A 330 -0.33 -0.70 40.08
N GLN A 331 -0.08 -1.79 40.82
CA GLN A 331 -0.23 -3.17 40.35
C GLN A 331 -1.37 -3.94 41.04
N CYS A 332 -2.05 -3.35 42.02
CA CYS A 332 -3.10 -4.00 42.78
C CYS A 332 -4.48 -3.39 42.54
N ILE A 333 -5.53 -4.18 42.80
CA ILE A 333 -6.94 -3.75 42.81
C ILE A 333 -7.65 -4.23 44.07
N LEU A 334 -8.75 -3.55 44.39
CA LEU A 334 -9.78 -4.00 45.32
C LEU A 334 -11.07 -4.08 44.53
N ASN A 335 -11.60 -5.28 44.33
CA ASN A 335 -12.96 -5.42 43.82
C ASN A 335 -13.93 -5.35 45.00
N ALA A 336 -15.08 -4.72 44.82
CA ALA A 336 -16.16 -4.81 45.79
C ALA A 336 -16.66 -6.26 45.82
N VAL A 337 -16.70 -6.86 47.00
CA VAL A 337 -17.45 -8.10 47.22
C VAL A 337 -18.91 -7.74 46.99
N ILE A 338 -19.49 -8.19 45.86
CA ILE A 338 -20.94 -8.20 45.70
C ILE A 338 -21.45 -9.23 46.71
N PRO A 339 -22.43 -8.86 47.58
CA PRO A 339 -22.93 -9.73 48.64
C PRO A 339 -23.53 -11.05 48.13
#